data_AF-A0A6U4TBM4-F1
#
_entry.id   AF-A0A6U4TBM4-F1
#
_cell.length_a   1.000
_cell.length_b   1.000
_cell.length_c   1.000
_cell.angle_alpha   90.00
_cell.angle_beta   90.00
_cell.angle_gamma   90.00
#
_symmetry.space_group_name_H-M   'P 1'
#
loop_
_entity.id
_entity.type
_entity.pdbx_description
1 polymer ?
#
loop_
_entity_poly.entity_id
_entity_poly.type
_entity_poly.pdbx_seq_one_letter_code
_entity_poly.pdbx_strand_id
1 'polypeptide(L)'
;WCSSLLSRIGVSGWGFLTKSRPTTKPTPADTEEGLVPYNPFITLNPTSFLSYNHTIYNLRGISVEPARIESTCHMMAYGTDVFYSRVTPSKAYDCLGDDFNYLSLVLSVVGLGVATQVASHFLQSRELSQAWK
;
A
#
# COMPACT_ATOMS: atom_id res chain seq x y z
N TRP A 1 26.92 2.08 -27.53
CA TRP A 1 26.36 2.89 -28.62
C TRP A 1 24.96 2.33 -28.92
N CYS A 2 23.82 2.76 -28.39
CA CYS A 2 23.29 4.00 -27.83
C CYS A 2 22.24 3.56 -26.77
N SER A 3 22.50 3.74 -25.48
CA SER A 3 21.51 3.40 -24.42
C SER A 3 21.70 4.22 -23.14
N SER A 4 22.81 4.97 -23.01
CA SER A 4 23.10 5.75 -21.81
C SER A 4 22.31 7.05 -21.65
N LEU A 5 21.34 7.37 -22.53
CA LEU A 5 20.59 8.63 -22.44
C LEU A 5 19.20 8.51 -21.79
N LEU A 6 18.59 7.32 -21.74
CA LEU A 6 17.24 7.14 -21.21
C LEU A 6 17.28 6.52 -19.82
N SER A 7 17.34 7.36 -18.79
CA SER A 7 17.21 6.92 -17.39
C SER A 7 15.73 6.88 -17.00
N ARG A 8 15.24 5.70 -16.59
CA ARG A 8 13.92 5.52 -15.95
C ARG A 8 14.14 5.13 -14.49
N ILE A 9 13.34 5.68 -13.58
CA ILE A 9 13.47 5.39 -12.15
C ILE A 9 12.57 4.21 -11.78
N GLY A 10 13.19 3.09 -11.41
CA GLY A 10 12.50 1.89 -10.92
C GLY A 10 12.62 1.77 -9.40
N VAL A 11 11.56 1.30 -8.75
CA VAL A 11 11.56 1.00 -7.31
C VAL A 11 11.51 -0.51 -7.12
N SER A 12 12.29 -1.03 -6.18
CA SER A 12 12.26 -2.44 -5.78
C SER A 12 12.17 -2.53 -4.26
N GLY A 13 11.36 -3.48 -3.77
CA GLY A 13 11.29 -3.76 -2.34
C GLY A 13 12.63 -4.25 -1.79
N TRP A 14 13.01 -3.78 -0.59
CA TRP A 14 14.26 -4.15 0.06
C TRP A 14 14.40 -5.66 0.30
N GLY A 15 13.28 -6.36 0.50
CA GLY A 15 13.22 -7.81 0.64
C GLY A 15 13.82 -8.58 -0.53
N PHE A 16 14.03 -7.95 -1.70
CA PHE A 16 14.71 -8.53 -2.87
C PHE A 16 16.25 -8.40 -2.85
N LEU A 17 16.85 -7.70 -1.89
CA LEU A 17 18.31 -7.54 -1.78
C LEU A 17 18.91 -8.06 -0.46
N THR A 18 18.12 -8.73 0.37
CA THR A 18 18.58 -9.33 1.63
C THR A 18 19.54 -10.51 1.42
N LYS A 19 20.57 -10.60 2.28
CA LYS A 19 21.55 -11.70 2.31
C LYS A 19 20.94 -13.04 2.76
N SER A 20 19.97 -13.00 3.69
CA SER A 20 19.44 -14.19 4.37
C SER A 20 18.43 -14.99 3.54
N ARG A 21 18.56 -15.05 2.22
CA ARG A 21 17.61 -15.81 1.39
C ARG A 21 18.01 -17.26 1.22
N PRO A 22 17.06 -18.20 1.40
CA PRO A 22 17.34 -19.60 1.13
C PRO A 22 17.56 -19.81 -0.37
N THR A 23 18.67 -20.45 -0.72
CA THR A 23 18.97 -20.89 -2.10
C THR A 23 18.31 -22.23 -2.42
N THR A 24 17.95 -22.98 -1.38
CA THR A 24 17.29 -24.30 -1.44
C THR A 24 15.81 -24.15 -1.09
N LYS A 25 15.03 -25.24 -1.18
CA LYS A 25 13.63 -25.28 -0.74
C LYS A 25 13.49 -24.67 0.67
N PRO A 26 12.50 -23.80 0.89
CA PRO A 26 12.38 -23.04 2.14
C PRO A 26 12.15 -23.98 3.32
N THR A 27 12.85 -23.70 4.42
CA THR A 27 12.64 -24.34 5.72
C THR A 27 11.37 -23.78 6.34
N PRO A 28 10.66 -24.49 7.24
CA PRO A 28 9.53 -23.92 7.99
C PRO A 28 9.87 -22.60 8.69
N ALA A 29 11.07 -22.46 9.26
CA ALA A 29 11.54 -21.19 9.85
C ALA A 29 11.63 -20.04 8.83
N ASP A 30 12.14 -20.31 7.62
CA ASP A 30 12.23 -19.30 6.55
C ASP A 30 10.84 -18.89 6.03
N THR A 31 9.87 -19.80 6.14
CA THR A 31 8.49 -19.56 5.72
C THR A 31 7.74 -18.68 6.74
N GLU A 32 8.03 -18.85 8.03
CA GLU A 32 7.49 -18.00 9.11
C GLU A 32 7.96 -16.54 8.98
N GLU A 33 9.20 -16.31 8.53
CA GLU A 33 9.72 -14.98 8.24
C GLU A 33 9.22 -14.39 6.90
N GLY A 34 8.50 -15.17 6.09
CA GLY A 34 8.02 -14.75 4.79
C GLY A 34 9.13 -14.52 3.76
N LEU A 35 10.28 -15.19 3.91
CA LEU A 35 11.43 -15.01 3.03
C LEU A 35 11.14 -15.61 1.65
N VAL A 36 11.28 -14.77 0.63
CA VAL A 36 11.22 -15.22 -0.76
C VAL A 36 12.48 -16.04 -1.07
N PRO A 37 12.41 -17.16 -1.80
CA PRO A 37 13.58 -17.89 -2.25
C PRO A 37 14.53 -17.01 -3.09
N TYR A 38 15.83 -17.30 -3.03
CA TYR A 38 16.81 -16.58 -3.82
C TYR A 38 16.57 -16.77 -5.33
N ASN A 39 16.48 -15.65 -6.05
CA ASN A 39 16.44 -15.62 -7.51
C ASN A 39 17.62 -14.76 -8.01
N PRO A 40 18.56 -15.32 -8.80
CA PRO A 40 19.69 -14.57 -9.32
C PRO A 40 19.30 -13.50 -10.34
N PHE A 41 18.10 -13.59 -10.93
CA PHE A 41 17.60 -12.61 -11.89
C PHE A 41 16.65 -11.63 -11.20
N ILE A 42 17.05 -10.36 -11.17
CA ILE A 42 16.17 -9.27 -10.74
C ILE A 42 15.25 -8.93 -11.90
N THR A 43 13.96 -9.25 -11.77
CA THR A 43 12.96 -8.92 -12.78
C THR A 43 12.61 -7.44 -12.69
N LEU A 44 12.83 -6.70 -13.79
CA LEU A 44 12.39 -5.32 -13.91
C LEU A 44 10.94 -5.32 -14.38
N ASN A 45 10.00 -5.07 -13.47
CA ASN A 45 8.59 -4.97 -13.82
C ASN A 45 8.29 -3.57 -14.41
N PRO A 46 7.64 -3.45 -15.58
CA PRO A 46 7.25 -2.15 -16.10
C PRO A 46 6.35 -1.34 -15.15
N THR A 47 5.60 -1.99 -14.25
CA THR A 47 4.76 -1.31 -13.26
C THR A 47 5.54 -0.71 -12.09
N SER A 48 6.80 -1.10 -11.89
CA SER A 48 7.63 -0.57 -10.81
C SER A 48 8.40 0.69 -11.21
N PHE A 49 8.25 1.16 -12.45
CA PHE A 49 8.81 2.43 -12.90
C PHE A 49 7.93 3.60 -12.47
N LEU A 50 8.47 4.46 -11.60
CA LEU A 50 7.82 5.72 -11.17
C LEU A 50 7.67 6.70 -12.32
N SER A 51 8.64 6.72 -13.24
CA SER A 51 8.68 7.71 -14.30
C SER A 51 7.69 7.44 -15.43
N TYR A 52 6.91 6.35 -15.42
CA TYR A 52 5.98 5.94 -16.51
C TYR A 52 6.56 6.23 -17.91
N ASN A 53 6.08 7.27 -18.60
CA ASN A 53 6.52 7.69 -19.94
C ASN A 53 7.51 8.87 -19.95
N HIS A 54 7.85 9.42 -18.78
CA HIS A 54 8.85 10.46 -18.63
C HIS A 54 10.23 9.82 -18.51
N THR A 55 11.15 10.28 -19.35
CA THR A 55 12.52 9.79 -19.40
C THR A 55 13.41 10.95 -19.00
N ILE A 56 14.28 10.72 -18.02
CA ILE A 56 15.12 11.77 -17.45
C ILE A 56 16.47 11.66 -18.13
N TYR A 57 16.84 12.71 -18.87
CA TYR A 57 18.15 12.76 -19.51
C TYR A 57 19.20 13.20 -18.50
N ASN A 58 20.34 12.50 -18.51
CA ASN A 58 21.53 12.84 -17.73
C ASN A 58 21.25 13.01 -16.22
N LEU A 59 20.69 11.97 -15.60
CA LEU A 59 20.41 11.93 -14.16
C LEU A 59 21.73 12.12 -13.36
N ARG A 60 21.81 13.19 -12.56
CA ARG A 60 22.97 13.47 -11.70
C ARG A 60 22.81 12.91 -10.30
N GLY A 61 21.59 12.90 -9.78
CA GLY A 61 21.30 12.41 -8.44
C GLY A 61 19.81 12.30 -8.16
N ILE A 62 19.50 11.63 -7.04
CA ILE A 62 18.15 11.49 -6.50
C ILE A 62 18.22 11.94 -5.04
N SER A 63 17.38 12.90 -4.67
CA SER A 63 17.11 13.29 -3.28
C SER A 63 15.79 12.70 -2.85
N VAL A 64 15.74 12.16 -1.62
CA VAL A 64 14.53 11.61 -1.03
C VAL A 64 14.37 12.22 0.35
N GLU A 65 13.21 12.82 0.60
CA GLU A 65 12.83 13.36 1.91
C GLU A 65 11.59 12.65 2.44
N PRO A 66 11.51 12.40 3.76
CA PRO A 66 10.32 11.85 4.37
C PRO A 66 9.17 12.85 4.25
N ALA A 67 7.97 12.37 3.91
CA ALA A 67 6.78 13.20 3.97
C ALA A 67 6.23 13.25 5.40
N ARG A 68 5.27 14.15 5.66
CA ARG A 68 4.56 14.20 6.93
C ARG A 68 3.72 12.94 7.19
N ILE A 69 3.29 12.26 6.13
CA ILE A 69 2.55 11.00 6.20
C ILE A 69 3.59 9.88 6.13
N GLU A 70 3.62 9.03 7.16
CA GLU A 70 4.65 8.02 7.40
C GLU A 70 4.82 7.04 6.23
N SER A 71 3.72 6.63 5.60
CA SER A 71 3.71 5.74 4.44
C SER A 71 4.20 6.34 3.12
N THR A 72 4.57 7.63 3.11
CA THR A 72 4.92 8.35 1.88
C THR A 72 6.26 9.08 1.99
N CYS A 73 6.99 9.15 0.88
CA CYS A 73 8.18 9.98 0.76
C CYS A 73 8.15 10.83 -0.51
N HIS A 74 8.87 11.94 -0.45
CA HIS A 74 9.06 12.87 -1.55
C HIS A 74 10.36 12.52 -2.26
N MET A 75 10.27 12.06 -3.50
CA MET A 75 11.43 11.76 -4.33
C MET A 75 11.60 12.84 -5.38
N MET A 76 12.79 13.42 -5.43
CA MET A 76 13.20 14.38 -6.44
C MET A 76 14.44 13.86 -7.16
N ALA A 77 14.33 13.66 -8.46
CA ALA A 77 15.45 13.32 -9.33
C ALA A 77 15.86 14.57 -10.11
N TYR A 78 17.16 14.87 -10.12
CA TYR A 78 17.71 16.04 -10.80
C TYR A 78 18.84 15.66 -11.76
N GLY A 79 18.83 16.31 -12.93
CA GLY A 79 19.78 16.08 -14.02
C GLY A 79 19.81 17.29 -14.96
N THR A 80 19.55 17.07 -16.24
CA THR A 80 19.15 18.16 -17.16
C THR A 80 17.73 18.64 -16.85
N ASP A 81 16.84 17.70 -16.55
CA ASP A 81 15.47 17.95 -16.15
C ASP A 81 15.26 17.58 -14.66
N VAL A 82 14.25 18.18 -14.04
CA VAL A 82 13.85 17.87 -12.66
C VAL A 82 12.55 17.07 -12.69
N PHE A 83 12.57 15.89 -12.07
CA PHE A 83 11.41 15.02 -11.92
C PHE A 83 11.06 14.86 -10.45
N TYR A 84 9.80 15.05 -10.12
CA TYR A 84 9.30 14.95 -8.75
C TYR A 84 8.13 13.97 -8.69
N SER A 85 8.17 13.05 -7.73
CA SER A 85 7.08 12.13 -7.46
C SER A 85 6.95 11.85 -5.97
N ARG A 86 5.72 11.63 -5.51
CA ARG A 86 5.46 10.98 -4.22
C ARG A 86 5.60 9.47 -4.40
N VAL A 87 6.30 8.81 -3.49
CA VAL A 87 6.56 7.37 -3.53
C VAL A 87 6.02 6.73 -2.26
N THR A 88 5.31 5.61 -2.41
CA THR A 88 4.71 4.86 -1.31
C THR A 88 5.26 3.43 -1.33
N PRO A 89 6.36 3.13 -0.62
CA PRO A 89 7.05 1.85 -0.73
C PRO A 89 6.23 0.65 -0.25
N SER A 90 5.28 0.89 0.65
CA SER A 90 4.55 -0.13 1.43
C SER A 90 3.04 -0.06 1.25
N LYS A 91 2.57 0.58 0.17
CA LYS A 91 1.17 1.01 -0.01
C LYS A 91 0.79 2.08 1.04
N ALA A 92 -0.02 3.06 0.66
CA ALA A 92 -0.44 4.13 1.59
C ALA A 92 -1.38 3.54 2.65
N TYR A 93 -0.84 3.22 3.83
CA TYR A 93 -1.60 2.65 4.95
C TYR A 93 -2.24 3.72 5.85
N ASP A 94 -1.72 4.95 5.80
CA ASP A 94 -2.26 6.08 6.58
C ASP A 94 -3.42 6.78 5.86
N CYS A 95 -3.59 6.51 4.57
CA CYS A 95 -4.65 7.09 3.75
C CYS A 95 -5.74 6.05 3.51
N LEU A 96 -7.00 6.44 3.72
CA LEU A 96 -8.13 5.62 3.31
C LEU A 96 -8.11 5.52 1.77
N GLY A 97 -8.15 4.30 1.25
CA GLY A 97 -8.08 4.07 -0.20
C GLY A 97 -9.23 4.78 -0.92
N ASP A 98 -8.93 5.34 -2.09
CA ASP A 98 -9.96 5.97 -2.95
C ASP A 98 -11.05 4.97 -3.37
N ASP A 99 -10.73 3.66 -3.36
CA ASP A 99 -11.65 2.56 -3.65
C ASP A 99 -12.55 2.17 -2.47
N PHE A 100 -12.49 2.88 -1.34
CA PHE A 100 -13.28 2.52 -0.16
C PHE A 100 -14.77 2.78 -0.37
N ASN A 101 -15.61 1.75 -0.17
CA ASN A 101 -17.06 1.87 -0.34
C ASN A 101 -17.73 2.51 0.88
N TYR A 102 -17.67 3.84 0.96
CA TYR A 102 -18.35 4.63 1.99
C TYR A 102 -19.86 4.34 2.07
N LEU A 103 -20.50 4.04 0.94
CA LEU A 103 -21.94 3.79 0.89
C LEU A 103 -22.33 2.52 1.65
N SER A 104 -21.57 1.43 1.48
CA SER A 104 -21.79 0.19 2.24
C SER A 104 -21.57 0.38 3.74
N LEU A 105 -20.57 1.19 4.13
CA LEU A 105 -20.29 1.48 5.54
C LEU A 105 -21.43 2.30 6.17
N VAL A 106 -21.89 3.35 5.51
CA VAL A 106 -22.99 4.17 6.02
C VAL A 106 -24.27 3.34 6.11
N LEU A 107 -24.57 2.52 5.11
CA LEU A 107 -25.77 1.70 5.08
C LEU A 107 -25.76 0.66 6.20
N SER A 108 -24.62 0.02 6.49
CA SER A 108 -24.54 -0.95 7.60
C SER A 108 -24.71 -0.28 8.96
N VAL A 109 -24.12 0.91 9.16
CA VAL A 109 -24.27 1.68 10.41
C VAL A 109 -25.73 2.10 10.62
N VAL A 110 -26.39 2.63 9.58
CA VAL A 110 -27.81 3.01 9.65
C VAL A 110 -28.70 1.80 9.84
N GLY A 111 -28.47 0.72 9.09
CA GLY A 111 -29.23 -0.53 9.19
C GLY A 111 -29.16 -1.14 10.59
N LEU A 112 -27.96 -1.21 11.17
CA LEU A 112 -27.77 -1.66 12.55
C LEU A 112 -28.46 -0.71 13.55
N GLY A 113 -28.33 0.61 13.37
CA GLY A 113 -28.97 1.59 14.24
C GLY A 113 -30.50 1.47 14.27
N VAL A 114 -31.13 1.31 13.11
CA VAL A 114 -32.58 1.10 13.00
C VAL A 114 -32.97 -0.25 13.60
N ALA A 115 -32.23 -1.32 13.29
CA ALA A 115 -32.51 -2.65 13.84
C ALA A 115 -32.48 -2.67 15.37
N THR A 116 -31.50 -1.99 15.99
CA THR A 116 -31.42 -1.86 17.45
C THR A 116 -32.61 -1.08 18.03
N GLN A 117 -32.98 0.05 17.43
CA GLN A 117 -34.13 0.85 17.90
C GLN A 117 -35.44 0.05 17.86
N VAL A 118 -35.69 -0.63 16.75
CA VAL A 118 -36.87 -1.48 16.58
C VAL A 118 -36.85 -2.60 17.62
N ALA A 119 -35.73 -3.30 17.79
CA ALA A 119 -35.60 -4.35 18.79
C ALA A 119 -35.87 -3.83 20.21
N SER A 120 -35.29 -2.69 20.61
CA SER A 120 -35.54 -2.07 21.92
C SER A 120 -37.01 -1.71 22.12
N HIS A 121 -37.69 -1.19 21.10
CA HIS A 121 -39.11 -0.86 21.18
C HIS A 121 -39.99 -2.10 21.40
N PHE A 122 -39.69 -3.19 20.69
CA PHE A 122 -40.38 -4.47 20.89
C PHE A 122 -40.10 -5.08 22.28
N LEU A 123 -38.89 -4.92 22.81
CA LEU A 123 -38.54 -5.41 24.15
C LEU A 123 -39.30 -4.64 25.24
N GLN A 124 -39.32 -3.31 25.18
CA GLN A 124 -40.07 -2.48 26.14
C GLN A 124 -41.57 -2.83 26.15
N SER A 125 -42.15 -3.04 24.97
CA SER A 125 -43.55 -3.43 24.82
C SER A 125 -43.83 -4.81 25.44
N ARG A 126 -42.87 -5.74 25.34
CA ARG A 126 -42.95 -7.08 25.93
C ARG A 126 -42.79 -7.05 27.45
N GLU A 127 -41.86 -6.26 27.97
CA GLU A 127 -41.65 -6.08 29.41
C GLU A 127 -42.91 -5.50 30.08
N LEU A 128 -43.52 -4.47 29.49
CA LEU A 128 -44.78 -3.90 30.00
C LEU A 128 -45.90 -4.95 30.00
N SER A 129 -46.02 -5.76 28.94
CA SER A 129 -47.03 -6.82 28.88
C SER A 129 -46.83 -7.93 29.91
N GLN A 130 -45.58 -8.22 30.30
CA GLN A 130 -45.27 -9.20 31.34
C GLN A 130 -45.48 -8.64 32.75
N ALA A 131 -45.18 -7.36 32.98
CA ALA A 131 -45.33 -6.73 34.29
C ALA A 131 -46.80 -6.52 34.71
N TRP A 132 -47.73 -6.50 33.75
CA TRP A 132 -49.18 -6.30 33.99
C TRP A 132 -49.96 -7.61 34.03
N LYS A 133 -49.27 -8.73 34.16
CA LYS A 133 -49.82 -10.06 34.35
C LYS A 133 -49.76 -10.44 35.82
#